data_AF-A0A850R6D7-F1
#
_entry.id   AF-A0A850R6D7-F1
#
_cell.length_a   1.000
_cell.length_b   1.000
_cell.length_c   1.000
_cell.angle_alpha   90.00
_cell.angle_beta   90.00
_cell.angle_gamma   90.00
#
_symmetry.space_group_name_H-M   'P 1'
#
loop_
_entity.id
_entity.type
_entity.pdbx_description
1 polymer ?
#
loop_
_entity_poly.entity_id
_entity_poly.type
_entity_poly.pdbx_seq_one_letter_code
_entity_poly.pdbx_strand_id
1 'polypeptide(L)'
;HQGKRMLISATKRNGTVMEETWDEVTQGQKVVLSKLHCHNDVSGSLEKARSQIGVWRYSVYKRNCEHFIYWVLSDKLRSKQVIGGVSGAVLGAIGVVTLSKKPSVLKVLGGAWAGLSSGVILAKASNKTRKKS
;
A
#
# COMPACT_ATOMS: atom_id res chain seq x y z
N HIS A 1 -3.88 -30.19 9.55
CA HIS A 1 -3.65 -29.47 8.28
C HIS A 1 -2.91 -30.40 7.31
N GLN A 2 -3.58 -30.91 6.27
CA GLN A 2 -3.13 -32.03 5.41
C GLN A 2 -2.11 -31.65 4.31
N GLY A 3 -1.15 -30.75 4.58
CA GLY A 3 -0.08 -30.40 3.61
C GLY A 3 -0.54 -29.82 2.25
N LYS A 4 -1.84 -29.53 2.08
CA LYS A 4 -2.40 -28.98 0.84
C LYS A 4 -2.04 -27.50 0.70
N ARG A 5 -1.74 -27.08 -0.52
CA ARG A 5 -1.48 -25.66 -0.82
C ARG A 5 -2.74 -24.84 -0.58
N MET A 6 -2.59 -23.73 0.12
CA MET A 6 -3.68 -22.78 0.39
C MET A 6 -3.61 -21.63 -0.61
N LEU A 7 -4.77 -21.10 -0.96
CA LEU A 7 -4.94 -19.93 -1.83
C LEU A 7 -5.75 -18.87 -1.08
N ILE A 8 -5.23 -17.64 -1.06
CA ILE A 8 -5.96 -16.48 -0.57
C ILE A 8 -6.53 -15.75 -1.78
N SER A 9 -7.86 -15.66 -1.90
CA SER A 9 -8.50 -15.07 -3.08
C SER A 9 -9.77 -14.30 -2.72
N ALA A 10 -10.06 -13.24 -3.48
CA ALA A 10 -11.34 -12.56 -3.46
C ALA A 10 -12.26 -13.19 -4.53
N THR A 11 -13.32 -13.86 -4.10
CA THR A 11 -14.23 -14.56 -5.03
C THR A 11 -15.66 -14.06 -4.91
N LYS A 12 -16.41 -14.14 -6.02
CA LYS A 12 -17.85 -13.89 -6.01
C LYS A 12 -18.58 -14.91 -5.12
N ARG A 13 -18.13 -16.18 -5.12
CA ARG A 13 -18.70 -17.29 -4.34
C ARG A 13 -18.75 -16.97 -2.85
N ASN A 14 -17.66 -16.42 -2.31
CA ASN A 14 -17.55 -16.13 -0.88
C ASN A 14 -18.04 -14.72 -0.53
N GLY A 15 -18.23 -13.85 -1.53
CA GLY A 15 -18.55 -12.44 -1.32
C GLY A 15 -17.43 -11.63 -0.63
N THR A 16 -16.29 -12.27 -0.33
CA THR A 16 -15.16 -11.69 0.40
C THR A 16 -13.84 -12.39 0.04
N VAL A 17 -12.76 -11.98 0.69
CA VAL A 17 -11.46 -12.66 0.65
C VAL A 17 -11.49 -13.82 1.64
N MET A 18 -11.06 -15.00 1.21
CA MET A 18 -10.89 -16.17 2.07
C MET A 18 -9.59 -16.92 1.73
N GLU A 19 -9.08 -17.66 2.70
CA GLU A 19 -7.98 -18.62 2.54
C GLU A 19 -8.59 -20.02 2.46
N GLU A 20 -8.48 -20.65 1.29
CA GLU A 20 -9.13 -21.92 0.96
C GLU A 20 -8.11 -22.88 0.34
N THR A 21 -8.40 -24.18 0.31
CA THR A 21 -7.49 -25.13 -0.32
C THR A 21 -7.45 -24.94 -1.83
N TRP A 22 -6.32 -25.28 -2.45
CA TRP A 22 -6.16 -25.23 -3.90
C TRP A 22 -7.29 -25.97 -4.64
N ASP A 23 -7.68 -27.15 -4.13
CA ASP A 23 -8.72 -27.98 -4.73
C ASP A 23 -10.09 -27.28 -4.72
N GLU A 24 -10.45 -26.63 -3.61
CA GLU A 24 -11.72 -25.91 -3.46
C GLU A 24 -11.82 -24.68 -4.37
N VAL A 25 -10.70 -23.97 -4.57
CA VAL A 25 -10.66 -22.77 -5.41
C VAL A 25 -10.65 -23.14 -6.89
N THR A 26 -9.89 -24.17 -7.27
CA THR A 26 -9.70 -24.53 -8.68
C THR A 26 -10.82 -25.43 -9.21
N GLN A 27 -11.47 -26.22 -8.36
CA GLN A 27 -12.55 -27.14 -8.74
C GLN A 27 -12.16 -28.04 -9.93
N GLY A 28 -10.88 -28.47 -9.99
CA GLY A 28 -10.34 -29.27 -11.09
C GLY A 28 -10.12 -28.53 -12.40
N GLN A 29 -10.34 -27.21 -12.44
CA GLN A 29 -10.09 -26.38 -13.63
C GLN A 29 -8.59 -26.18 -13.87
N LYS A 30 -8.23 -25.99 -15.16
CA LYS A 30 -6.85 -25.71 -15.56
C LYS A 30 -6.43 -24.33 -15.05
N VAL A 31 -5.40 -24.29 -14.21
CA VAL A 31 -4.82 -23.05 -13.69
C VAL A 31 -3.67 -22.59 -14.57
N VAL A 32 -3.67 -21.31 -14.93
CA VAL A 32 -2.55 -20.65 -15.60
C VAL A 32 -1.87 -19.72 -14.59
N LEU A 33 -0.56 -19.88 -14.42
CA LEU A 33 0.22 -19.00 -13.56
C LEU A 33 0.56 -17.72 -14.34
N SER A 34 -0.05 -16.61 -13.94
CA SER A 34 0.34 -15.29 -14.44
C SER A 34 1.60 -14.82 -13.71
N LYS A 35 2.65 -14.47 -14.47
CA LYS A 35 3.83 -13.81 -13.90
C LYS A 35 3.47 -12.38 -13.54
N LEU A 36 3.33 -12.11 -12.26
CA LEU A 36 3.11 -10.77 -11.73
C LEU A 36 4.37 -10.31 -11.00
N HIS A 37 4.79 -9.07 -11.24
CA HIS A 37 5.89 -8.47 -10.47
C HIS A 37 5.40 -8.14 -9.07
N CYS A 38 5.92 -8.86 -8.08
CA CYS A 38 5.71 -8.56 -6.67
C CYS A 38 6.72 -7.49 -6.26
N HIS A 39 6.26 -6.27 -6.01
CA HIS A 39 7.10 -5.21 -5.47
C HIS A 39 7.37 -5.36 -3.97
N ASN A 40 6.54 -6.14 -3.28
CA ASN A 40 6.59 -6.38 -1.85
C ASN A 40 7.34 -7.69 -1.54
N ASP A 41 7.85 -7.80 -0.32
CA ASP A 41 8.27 -9.09 0.22
C ASP A 41 7.09 -10.08 0.25
N VAL A 42 7.38 -11.37 0.05
CA VAL A 42 6.36 -12.43 0.00
C VAL A 42 5.58 -12.50 1.32
N SER A 43 6.26 -12.38 2.46
CA SER A 43 5.62 -12.41 3.79
C SER A 43 4.68 -11.23 3.96
N GLY A 44 5.14 -10.02 3.62
CA GLY A 44 4.32 -8.81 3.70
C GLY A 44 3.09 -8.86 2.78
N SER A 45 3.22 -9.48 1.61
CA SER A 45 2.09 -9.68 0.69
C SER A 45 1.06 -10.67 1.26
N LEU A 46 1.51 -11.74 1.91
CA LEU A 46 0.62 -12.71 2.57
C LEU A 46 -0.10 -12.12 3.77
N GLU A 47 0.60 -11.39 4.65
CA GLU A 47 -0.02 -10.68 5.77
C GLU A 47 -1.06 -9.67 5.29
N LYS A 48 -0.72 -8.92 4.25
CA LYS A 48 -1.62 -7.97 3.62
C LYS A 48 -2.85 -8.67 3.05
N ALA A 49 -2.68 -9.76 2.30
CA ALA A 49 -3.79 -10.56 1.79
C ALA A 49 -4.70 -11.09 2.92
N ARG A 50 -4.11 -11.65 3.98
CA ARG A 50 -4.86 -12.15 5.15
C ARG A 50 -5.61 -11.06 5.90
N SER A 51 -5.08 -9.83 5.96
CA SER A 51 -5.76 -8.70 6.60
C SER A 51 -7.11 -8.32 5.96
N GLN A 52 -7.37 -8.82 4.75
CA GLN A 52 -8.62 -8.57 4.05
C GLN A 52 -9.66 -9.70 4.19
N ILE A 53 -9.31 -10.81 4.85
CA ILE A 53 -10.23 -11.92 5.11
C ILE A 53 -11.44 -11.42 5.89
N GLY A 54 -12.65 -11.68 5.37
CA GLY A 54 -13.92 -11.21 5.96
C GLY A 54 -14.19 -9.69 5.86
N VAL A 55 -13.18 -8.87 5.53
CA VAL A 55 -13.29 -7.41 5.42
C VAL A 55 -13.58 -6.96 3.99
N TRP A 56 -13.06 -7.69 3.00
CA TRP A 56 -13.25 -7.34 1.60
C TRP A 56 -14.71 -7.54 1.19
N ARG A 57 -15.39 -6.50 0.70
CA ARG A 57 -16.76 -6.62 0.18
C ARG A 57 -16.69 -6.78 -1.33
N TYR A 58 -16.93 -7.99 -1.82
CA TYR A 58 -16.77 -8.29 -3.24
C TYR A 58 -17.75 -7.47 -4.09
N SER A 59 -17.23 -6.89 -5.17
CA SER A 59 -18.03 -6.23 -6.20
C SER A 59 -17.37 -6.43 -7.54
N VAL A 60 -18.14 -6.91 -8.53
CA VAL A 60 -17.64 -7.17 -9.89
C VAL A 60 -16.98 -5.93 -10.51
N TYR A 61 -17.54 -4.75 -10.26
CA TYR A 61 -17.10 -3.50 -10.88
C TYR A 61 -16.05 -2.71 -10.09
N LYS A 62 -15.96 -2.90 -8.76
CA LYS A 62 -15.13 -2.03 -7.89
C LYS A 62 -14.12 -2.77 -7.02
N ARG A 63 -14.42 -3.99 -6.60
CA ARG A 63 -13.64 -4.74 -5.59
C ARG A 63 -13.67 -6.23 -5.94
N ASN A 64 -13.18 -6.56 -7.12
CA ASN A 64 -13.13 -7.92 -7.65
C ASN A 64 -11.76 -8.58 -7.37
N CYS A 65 -11.54 -9.77 -7.93
CA CYS A 65 -10.29 -10.52 -7.82
C CYS A 65 -9.06 -9.76 -8.32
N GLU A 66 -9.17 -9.06 -9.45
CA GLU A 66 -8.09 -8.28 -10.05
C GLU A 66 -7.69 -7.10 -9.15
N HIS A 67 -8.68 -6.35 -8.66
CA HIS A 67 -8.43 -5.26 -7.70
C HIS A 67 -7.79 -5.77 -6.41
N PHE A 68 -8.18 -6.96 -5.94
CA PHE A 68 -7.58 -7.56 -4.76
C PHE A 68 -6.10 -7.90 -4.99
N ILE A 69 -5.76 -8.57 -6.10
CA ILE A 69 -4.36 -8.89 -6.43
C ILE A 69 -3.53 -7.61 -6.60
N TYR A 70 -4.05 -6.60 -7.31
CA TYR A 70 -3.36 -5.31 -7.40
C TYR A 70 -3.16 -4.69 -6.04
N TRP A 71 -4.14 -4.73 -5.15
CA TRP A 71 -4.00 -4.18 -3.81
C TRP A 71 -2.96 -4.94 -2.98
N VAL A 72 -2.92 -6.27 -3.05
CA VAL A 72 -1.94 -7.11 -2.36
C VAL A 72 -0.51 -6.84 -2.85
N LEU A 73 -0.33 -6.80 -4.17
CA LEU A 73 0.98 -6.64 -4.81
C LEU A 73 1.47 -5.20 -4.84
N SER A 74 0.54 -4.23 -4.85
CA SER A 74 0.90 -2.84 -4.67
C SER A 74 1.42 -2.68 -3.27
N ASP A 75 2.61 -2.13 -3.12
CA ASP A 75 3.00 -1.56 -1.84
C ASP A 75 1.89 -0.58 -1.44
N LYS A 76 1.46 -0.57 -0.17
CA LYS A 76 0.68 0.62 0.26
C LYS A 76 1.54 1.82 -0.13
N LEU A 77 0.95 2.97 -0.44
CA LEU A 77 1.69 4.20 -0.71
C LEU A 77 2.48 4.71 0.53
N ARG A 78 3.21 3.86 1.25
CA ARG A 78 4.38 4.17 2.04
C ARG A 78 5.60 4.34 1.13
N SER A 79 5.40 4.95 -0.05
CA SER A 79 6.52 5.51 -0.79
C SER A 79 7.26 6.45 0.17
N LYS A 80 8.59 6.35 0.17
CA LYS A 80 9.45 7.29 0.91
C LYS A 80 9.10 8.75 0.63
N GLN A 81 8.45 9.04 -0.50
CA GLN A 81 7.92 10.35 -0.86
C GLN A 81 6.73 10.79 0.00
N VAL A 82 5.80 9.88 0.31
CA VAL A 82 4.66 10.17 1.19
C VAL A 82 5.16 10.32 2.62
N ILE A 83 6.04 9.42 3.08
CA ILE A 83 6.66 9.52 4.41
C ILE A 83 7.50 10.81 4.50
N GLY A 84 8.36 11.07 3.52
CA GLY A 84 9.20 12.26 3.45
C GLY A 84 8.39 13.55 3.36
N GLY A 85 7.30 13.56 2.59
CA GLY A 85 6.39 14.70 2.50
C GLY A 85 5.66 14.98 3.81
N VAL A 86 5.08 13.97 4.46
CA VAL A 86 4.41 14.14 5.76
C VAL A 86 5.40 14.62 6.84
N SER A 87 6.57 13.99 6.94
CA SER A 87 7.60 14.41 7.90
C SER A 87 8.10 15.83 7.62
N GLY A 88 8.31 16.17 6.34
CA GLY A 88 8.69 17.52 5.93
C GLY A 88 7.63 18.56 6.30
N ALA A 89 6.35 18.26 6.08
CA ALA A 89 5.24 19.16 6.43
C ALA A 89 5.17 19.45 7.93
N VAL A 90 5.32 18.42 8.77
CA VAL A 90 5.35 18.58 10.23
C VAL A 90 6.52 19.47 10.65
N LEU A 91 7.73 19.20 10.13
CA LEU A 91 8.92 20.00 10.44
C LEU A 91 8.78 21.46 9.97
N GLY A 92 8.21 21.68 8.78
CA GLY A 92 7.97 23.02 8.26
C GLY A 92 6.94 23.81 9.09
N ALA A 93 5.87 23.16 9.54
CA ALA A 93 4.88 23.77 10.44
C ALA A 93 5.50 24.14 11.80
N ILE A 94 6.25 23.22 12.41
CA ILE A 94 6.94 23.44 13.69
C ILE A 94 7.96 24.57 13.55
N GLY A 95 8.77 24.55 12.49
CA GLY A 95 9.75 25.60 12.23
C GLY A 95 9.13 26.99 12.13
N VAL A 96 7.94 27.11 11.52
CA VAL A 96 7.21 28.38 11.49
C VAL A 96 6.73 28.79 12.88
N VAL A 97 6.20 27.87 13.68
CA VAL A 97 5.72 28.16 15.04
C VAL A 97 6.86 28.61 15.94
N THR A 98 8.03 27.97 15.87
CA THR A 98 9.18 28.32 16.72
C THR A 98 9.88 29.60 16.29
N LEU A 99 9.95 29.88 14.98
CA LEU A 99 10.66 31.05 14.44
C LEU A 99 9.78 32.31 14.30
N SER A 100 8.45 32.17 14.34
CA SER A 100 7.55 33.31 14.18
C SER A 100 7.16 33.94 15.52
N LYS A 101 7.49 35.23 15.70
CA LYS A 101 7.03 36.03 16.86
C LYS A 101 5.50 36.08 17.01
N LYS A 102 4.74 35.93 15.91
CA LYS A 102 3.28 35.78 15.90
C LYS A 102 2.88 34.75 14.82
N PRO A 103 2.69 33.47 15.19
CA PRO A 103 2.27 32.45 14.25
C PRO A 103 0.79 32.63 13.93
N SER A 104 0.48 32.94 12.67
CA SER A 104 -0.88 32.91 12.13
C SER A 104 -1.11 31.58 11.42
N VAL A 105 -2.35 31.10 11.39
CA VAL A 105 -2.75 29.86 10.70
C VAL A 105 -2.23 29.84 9.26
N LEU A 106 -2.30 30.96 8.54
CA LEU A 106 -1.80 31.06 7.17
C LEU A 106 -0.28 30.82 7.06
N LYS A 107 0.50 31.29 8.04
CA LYS A 107 1.95 31.07 8.07
C LYS A 107 2.28 29.62 8.38
N VAL A 108 1.57 29.01 9.33
CA VAL A 108 1.77 27.60 9.70
C VAL A 108 1.42 26.68 8.52
N LEU A 109 0.32 26.96 7.81
CA LEU A 109 -0.04 26.25 6.58
C LEU A 109 1.00 26.45 5.48
N GLY A 110 1.50 27.67 5.30
CA GLY A 110 2.59 27.95 4.36
C GLY A 110 3.87 27.16 4.70
N GLY A 111 4.25 27.11 5.97
CA GLY A 111 5.38 26.31 6.46
C GLY A 111 5.19 24.81 6.23
N ALA A 112 3.99 24.29 6.53
CA ALA A 112 3.65 22.91 6.27
C ALA A 112 3.74 22.58 4.78
N TRP A 113 3.26 23.47 3.91
CA TRP A 113 3.31 23.27 2.46
C TRP A 113 4.74 23.28 1.91
N ALA A 114 5.57 24.23 2.36
CA ALA A 114 6.99 24.31 1.98
C ALA A 114 7.79 23.10 2.49
N GLY A 115 7.47 22.62 3.70
CA GLY A 115 8.05 21.41 4.27
C GLY A 115 7.66 20.15 3.49
N LEU A 116 6.38 20.03 3.11
CA LEU A 116 5.87 18.91 2.33
C LEU A 116 6.59 18.78 0.98
N SER A 117 6.67 19.88 0.23
CA SER A 117 7.30 19.90 -1.09
C SER A 117 8.77 19.52 -1.03
N SER A 118 9.52 20.11 -0.08
CA SER A 118 10.92 19.80 0.19
C SER A 118 11.11 18.32 0.54
N GLY A 119 10.29 17.78 1.46
CA GLY A 119 10.35 16.39 1.88
C GLY A 119 10.13 15.39 0.74
N VAL A 120 9.18 15.68 -0.18
CA VAL A 120 8.94 14.87 -1.38
C VAL A 120 10.13 14.89 -2.34
N ILE A 121 10.76 16.07 -2.54
CA ILE A 121 11.92 16.22 -3.43
C ILE A 121 13.12 15.44 -2.91
N LEU A 122 13.46 15.58 -1.62
CA LEU A 122 14.55 14.84 -1.01
C LEU A 122 14.32 13.32 -1.06
N ALA A 123 13.10 12.87 -0.78
CA ALA A 123 12.75 11.46 -0.88
C ALA A 123 12.88 10.92 -2.31
N LYS A 124 12.48 11.70 -3.33
CA LYS A 124 12.71 11.36 -4.74
C LYS A 124 14.21 11.25 -5.07
N ALA A 125 15.01 12.21 -4.62
CA ALA A 125 16.45 12.24 -4.86
C ALA A 125 17.14 11.00 -4.23
N SER A 126 16.83 10.69 -2.96
CA SER A 126 17.36 9.51 -2.26
C SER A 126 17.01 8.20 -2.98
N ASN A 127 15.77 8.07 -3.49
CA ASN A 127 15.37 6.89 -4.23
C ASN A 127 16.09 6.75 -5.58
N LYS A 128 16.39 7.86 -6.26
CA LYS A 128 17.14 7.86 -7.53
C LYS A 128 18.59 7.42 -7.31
N THR A 129 19.22 7.85 -6.22
CA THR A 129 20.60 7.45 -5.86
C THR A 129 20.66 5.96 -5.51
N ARG A 130 19.68 5.45 -4.73
CA ARG A 130 19.63 4.02 -4.35
C ARG A 130 19.44 3.07 -5.53
N LYS A 131 18.73 3.48 -6.59
CA LYS A 131 18.56 2.64 -7.80
C LYS A 131 19.81 2.58 -8.70
N LYS A 132 20.81 3.43 -8.46
CA LYS A 132 22.05 3.49 -9.25
C LYS A 132 23.24 2.77 -8.60
N SER A 133 23.09 2.35 -7.34
CA SER A 133 24.09 1.59 -6.57
C SER A 133 23.72 0.12 -6.54
#